data_AF-A0A7S3TFH1-F1
#
_entry.id   AF-A0A7S3TFH1-F1
#
_cell.length_a   1.000
_cell.length_b   1.000
_cell.length_c   1.000
_cell.angle_alpha   90.00
_cell.angle_beta   90.00
_cell.angle_gamma   90.00
#
_symmetry.space_group_name_H-M   'P 1'
#
loop_
_entity.id
_entity.type
_entity.pdbx_description
1 polymer ?
#
loop_
_entity_poly.entity_id
_entity_poly.type
_entity_poly.pdbx_seq_one_letter_code
_entity_poly.pdbx_strand_id
1 'polypeptide(L)'
;PHAAAAAAAAAAAKDEVGESSAEEAEAAPPHPPSAAPEPAAAPSGAEHKRFSFGPFVGLAGRAQCCSVLCTCESSGDVSQHGILRCSCCQATLCGMCAAHVQLESHTMLPLHPEGGRFGADAAAGDGDGATPEEFEGSLRRAMPDALQLEEPLAGSGIGTELFRLLRVDRDRDAVRIKYVSHGGEGAAPVATLSVAFGRMGAAGVGITATLYDLSGGKRGLLPPAARLVLRGGGGGGTSNADEWEVCEERAATLSFEPEHGDVSSSYRSEMGLLDFKEEVVANKIHVGSSDTQAASLVGGTYVRQRCRGTTVFGALWKREAAGGSEAMWLFVNPDVDRTGPDHLVFGTTPTYRDGRAFHVAELRLRPNQPVLEWLHALGQAALTDG
;
A
#
# COMPACT_ATOMS: atom_id res chain seq x y z
N PRO A 1 21.62 41.89 13.21
CA PRO A 1 20.59 42.76 13.81
C PRO A 1 19.22 42.57 13.14
N HIS A 2 18.57 41.46 13.49
CA HIS A 2 17.15 41.28 13.76
C HIS A 2 16.91 39.78 13.80
N ALA A 3 16.89 39.26 15.02
CA ALA A 3 16.53 37.90 15.38
C ALA A 3 15.21 37.95 16.16
N ALA A 4 14.50 36.83 16.10
CA ALA A 4 13.56 36.32 17.11
C ALA A 4 12.20 37.03 17.28
N ALA A 5 11.15 36.40 16.74
CA ALA A 5 9.79 36.29 17.29
C ALA A 5 9.13 35.11 16.54
N ALA A 6 8.44 34.13 17.13
CA ALA A 6 7.80 34.08 18.43
C ALA A 6 7.68 32.61 18.90
N ALA A 7 7.93 32.41 20.19
CA ALA A 7 7.46 31.27 20.97
C ALA A 7 6.73 31.82 22.20
N ALA A 8 5.69 31.08 22.62
CA ALA A 8 5.00 31.11 23.92
C ALA A 8 4.02 32.26 24.25
N ALA A 9 2.74 31.88 24.33
CA ALA A 9 1.73 32.39 25.28
C ALA A 9 0.49 31.46 25.16
N ALA A 10 -0.21 31.01 26.19
CA ALA A 10 -0.06 31.15 27.63
C ALA A 10 -0.93 30.08 28.32
N ALA A 11 -0.49 29.63 29.49
CA ALA A 11 -1.31 28.93 30.47
C ALA A 11 -1.69 29.89 31.61
N ALA A 12 -2.84 29.61 32.21
CA ALA A 12 -3.34 30.01 33.54
C ALA A 12 -4.11 31.34 33.69
N ALA A 13 -5.40 31.20 34.05
CA ALA A 13 -6.04 31.97 35.12
C ALA A 13 -7.14 31.11 35.77
N LYS A 14 -7.19 31.15 37.11
CA LYS A 14 -8.06 30.43 38.04
C LYS A 14 -9.29 31.26 38.42
N ASP A 15 -10.33 30.51 38.85
CA ASP A 15 -11.38 30.80 39.84
C ASP A 15 -12.29 32.02 39.63
N GLU A 16 -13.57 31.76 39.32
CA GLU A 16 -14.69 32.25 40.13
C GLU A 16 -15.82 31.21 40.21
N VAL A 17 -16.39 31.14 41.41
CA VAL A 17 -17.40 30.22 41.91
C VAL A 17 -18.80 30.63 41.43
N GLY A 18 -19.61 29.66 41.01
CA GLY A 18 -21.03 29.85 40.75
C GLY A 18 -21.80 28.55 40.94
N GLU A 19 -22.42 28.40 42.11
CA GLU A 19 -23.40 27.36 42.43
C GLU A 19 -24.61 27.42 41.49
N SER A 20 -24.98 26.31 40.85
CA SER A 20 -26.38 25.99 40.57
C SER A 20 -26.61 24.50 40.32
N SER A 21 -27.31 23.89 41.27
CA SER A 21 -28.38 22.89 41.09
C SER A 21 -28.08 21.63 40.26
N ALA A 22 -27.82 20.55 40.99
CA ALA A 22 -27.94 19.18 40.50
C ALA A 22 -29.42 18.82 40.33
N GLU A 23 -29.80 18.47 39.10
CA GLU A 23 -31.04 17.76 38.80
C GLU A 23 -30.64 16.32 38.46
N GLU A 24 -31.00 15.39 39.35
CA GLU A 24 -30.77 13.95 39.22
C GLU A 24 -31.56 13.40 38.03
N ALA A 25 -30.87 13.10 36.93
CA ALA A 25 -31.42 12.30 35.85
C ALA A 25 -31.21 10.81 36.18
N GLU A 26 -32.29 10.15 36.55
CA GLU A 26 -32.39 8.72 36.85
C GLU A 26 -31.91 7.90 35.63
N ALA A 27 -30.74 7.27 35.76
CA ALA A 27 -30.14 6.45 34.70
C ALA A 27 -30.90 5.13 34.54
N ALA A 28 -31.53 4.96 33.38
CA ALA A 28 -32.14 3.69 32.98
C ALA A 28 -31.08 2.56 32.94
N PRO A 29 -31.42 1.33 33.36
CA PRO A 29 -30.48 0.22 33.40
C PRO A 29 -29.99 -0.17 31.99
N PRO A 30 -28.71 -0.58 31.84
CA PRO A 30 -28.17 -0.99 30.55
C PRO A 30 -28.88 -2.25 30.05
N HIS A 31 -29.32 -2.20 28.79
CA HIS A 31 -29.82 -3.38 28.09
C HIS A 31 -28.76 -4.49 28.06
N PRO A 32 -29.13 -5.76 28.27
CA PRO A 32 -28.19 -6.87 28.14
C PRO A 32 -27.64 -6.93 26.71
N PRO A 33 -26.35 -7.31 26.53
CA PRO A 33 -25.76 -7.45 25.21
C PRO A 33 -26.56 -8.48 24.40
N SER A 34 -27.01 -8.05 23.23
CA SER A 34 -27.64 -8.94 22.23
C SER A 34 -26.65 -10.07 21.93
N ALA A 35 -27.08 -11.30 22.17
CA ALA A 35 -26.28 -12.49 21.92
C ALA A 35 -25.79 -12.47 20.46
N ALA A 36 -24.47 -12.64 20.28
CA ALA A 36 -23.90 -12.85 18.95
C ALA A 36 -24.61 -14.05 18.29
N PRO A 37 -24.98 -13.96 17.00
CA PRO A 37 -25.59 -15.09 16.31
C PRO A 37 -24.61 -16.28 16.35
N GLU A 38 -25.11 -17.43 16.82
CA GLU A 38 -24.39 -18.70 16.73
C GLU A 38 -23.93 -18.94 15.29
N PRO A 39 -22.69 -19.40 15.07
CA PRO A 39 -22.25 -19.76 13.73
C PRO A 39 -23.09 -20.93 13.25
N ALA A 40 -23.90 -20.69 12.21
CA ALA A 40 -24.66 -21.73 11.54
C ALA A 40 -23.68 -22.82 11.07
N ALA A 41 -23.94 -24.07 11.47
CA ALA A 41 -23.20 -25.23 11.03
C ALA A 41 -23.14 -25.24 9.49
N ALA A 42 -21.93 -25.35 8.94
CA ALA A 42 -21.72 -25.33 7.51
C ALA A 42 -22.50 -26.49 6.85
N PRO A 43 -23.18 -26.26 5.70
CA PRO A 43 -23.82 -27.34 4.96
C PRO A 43 -22.75 -28.33 4.51
N SER A 44 -22.83 -29.55 5.05
CA SER A 44 -22.01 -30.67 4.61
C SER A 44 -22.45 -31.08 3.20
N GLY A 45 -21.54 -30.99 2.23
CA GLY A 45 -21.74 -31.56 0.90
C GLY A 45 -21.60 -30.63 -0.31
N ALA A 46 -21.11 -29.40 -0.17
CA ALA A 46 -20.68 -28.64 -1.34
C ALA A 46 -19.34 -29.20 -1.84
N GLU A 47 -19.32 -29.79 -3.03
CA GLU A 47 -18.08 -30.11 -3.75
C GLU A 47 -17.17 -28.87 -3.73
N HIS A 48 -16.02 -28.96 -3.08
CA HIS A 48 -15.07 -27.87 -2.98
C HIS A 48 -14.46 -27.64 -4.36
N LYS A 49 -15.14 -26.82 -5.18
CA LYS A 49 -14.64 -26.40 -6.48
C LYS A 49 -13.39 -25.54 -6.25
N ARG A 50 -12.29 -26.00 -6.86
CA ARG A 50 -11.07 -25.23 -7.11
C ARG A 50 -11.43 -23.84 -7.63
N PHE A 51 -10.82 -22.80 -7.07
CA PHE A 51 -11.17 -21.40 -7.36
C PHE A 51 -10.04 -20.67 -8.09
N SER A 52 -10.37 -20.01 -9.20
CA SER A 52 -9.49 -19.13 -9.98
C SER A 52 -9.99 -17.69 -9.97
N PHE A 53 -9.06 -16.74 -9.87
CA PHE A 53 -9.29 -15.30 -9.90
C PHE A 53 -9.34 -14.72 -11.32
N GLY A 54 -8.77 -15.41 -12.31
CA GLY A 54 -8.75 -15.02 -13.73
C GLY A 54 -10.09 -14.47 -14.27
N PRO A 55 -11.23 -15.15 -14.07
CA PRO A 55 -12.55 -14.68 -14.53
C PRO A 55 -12.98 -13.33 -13.97
N PHE A 56 -12.40 -12.88 -12.86
CA PHE A 56 -12.80 -11.67 -12.14
C PHE A 56 -11.89 -10.46 -12.41
N VAL A 57 -10.88 -10.60 -13.27
CA VAL A 57 -9.96 -9.49 -13.62
C VAL A 57 -10.71 -8.27 -14.15
N GLY A 58 -11.84 -8.48 -14.85
CA GLY A 58 -12.71 -7.41 -15.33
C GLY A 58 -13.27 -6.49 -14.22
N LEU A 59 -13.31 -6.95 -12.97
CA LEU A 59 -13.78 -6.15 -11.84
C LEU A 59 -12.74 -5.12 -11.37
N ALA A 60 -11.47 -5.26 -11.73
CA ALA A 60 -10.39 -4.45 -11.17
C ALA A 60 -10.50 -2.95 -11.48
N GLY A 61 -10.90 -2.57 -12.70
CA GLY A 61 -11.14 -1.16 -13.07
C GLY A 61 -12.14 -0.51 -12.15
N ARG A 62 -13.30 -1.15 -12.01
CA ARG A 62 -14.37 -0.69 -11.14
C ARG A 62 -13.97 -0.70 -9.67
N ALA A 63 -13.24 -1.72 -9.23
CA ALA A 63 -12.76 -1.80 -7.86
C ALA A 63 -11.79 -0.67 -7.49
N GLN A 64 -10.94 -0.21 -8.44
CA GLN A 64 -10.16 1.02 -8.25
C GLN A 64 -11.10 2.22 -8.06
N CYS A 65 -12.11 2.36 -8.91
CA CYS A 65 -13.07 3.45 -8.81
C CYS A 65 -13.90 3.37 -7.52
N CYS A 66 -14.16 2.20 -6.93
CA CYS A 66 -14.90 2.07 -5.66
C CYS A 66 -14.01 2.13 -4.40
N SER A 67 -12.70 2.27 -4.57
CA SER A 67 -11.73 2.23 -3.46
C SER A 67 -11.62 3.54 -2.66
N VAL A 68 -10.59 3.71 -1.83
CA VAL A 68 -10.25 5.00 -1.24
C VAL A 68 -9.28 5.72 -2.18
N LEU A 69 -9.67 6.88 -2.70
CA LEU A 69 -8.85 7.66 -3.65
C LEU A 69 -8.50 9.05 -3.12
N CYS A 70 -9.13 9.52 -2.04
CA CYS A 70 -8.78 10.76 -1.39
C CYS A 70 -8.70 10.56 0.13
N THR A 71 -7.93 11.40 0.81
CA THR A 71 -7.86 11.41 2.28
C THR A 71 -9.18 11.78 2.95
N CYS A 72 -10.07 12.51 2.25
CA CYS A 72 -11.40 12.81 2.77
C CYS A 72 -12.40 11.65 2.64
N GLU A 73 -12.00 10.52 2.03
CA GLU A 73 -12.90 9.38 1.86
C GLU A 73 -12.82 8.44 3.07
N SER A 74 -14.00 7.96 3.47
CA SER A 74 -14.19 6.96 4.51
C SER A 74 -14.52 5.60 3.88
N SER A 75 -14.74 4.58 4.70
CA SER A 75 -15.22 3.26 4.24
C SER A 75 -16.60 3.30 3.60
N GLY A 76 -17.41 4.34 3.83
CA GLY A 76 -18.74 4.50 3.21
C GLY A 76 -18.78 5.47 2.04
N ASP A 77 -17.97 6.53 2.08
CA ASP A 77 -18.14 7.66 1.15
C ASP A 77 -17.12 7.70 0.01
N VAL A 78 -17.47 8.43 -1.05
CA VAL A 78 -16.60 8.75 -2.18
C VAL A 78 -16.58 10.24 -2.43
N SER A 79 -15.44 10.76 -2.88
CA SER A 79 -15.36 12.17 -3.30
C SER A 79 -16.31 12.45 -4.46
N GLN A 80 -17.07 13.54 -4.35
CA GLN A 80 -17.93 14.04 -5.44
C GLN A 80 -17.12 14.74 -6.54
N HIS A 81 -15.90 15.18 -6.24
CA HIS A 81 -15.01 15.87 -7.16
C HIS A 81 -14.08 14.89 -7.89
N GLY A 82 -13.67 15.28 -9.10
CA GLY A 82 -12.68 14.53 -9.87
C GLY A 82 -11.42 14.24 -9.06
N ILE A 83 -10.88 13.04 -9.26
CA ILE A 83 -9.64 12.60 -8.59
C ILE A 83 -8.44 13.03 -9.42
N LEU A 84 -7.46 13.63 -8.74
CA LEU A 84 -6.14 13.93 -9.26
C LEU A 84 -5.14 12.91 -8.73
N ARG A 85 -4.15 12.55 -9.53
CA ARG A 85 -3.05 11.67 -9.15
C ARG A 85 -1.70 12.28 -9.55
N CYS A 86 -0.74 12.21 -8.65
CA CYS A 86 0.63 12.61 -8.93
C CYS A 86 1.33 11.57 -9.83
N SER A 87 1.91 12.00 -10.95
CA SER A 87 2.63 11.11 -11.88
C SER A 87 3.93 10.53 -11.29
N CYS A 88 4.48 11.20 -10.27
CA CYS A 88 5.74 10.85 -9.61
C CYS A 88 5.53 9.89 -8.42
N CYS A 89 4.76 10.33 -7.42
CA CYS A 89 4.57 9.62 -6.15
C CYS A 89 3.23 8.86 -6.05
N GLN A 90 2.40 8.91 -7.10
CA GLN A 90 1.10 8.23 -7.16
C GLN A 90 0.10 8.64 -6.08
N ALA A 91 0.39 9.67 -5.28
CA ALA A 91 -0.57 10.23 -4.33
C ALA A 91 -1.82 10.71 -5.06
N THR A 92 -2.96 10.50 -4.42
CA THR A 92 -4.29 10.78 -4.97
C THR A 92 -5.09 11.70 -4.05
N LEU A 93 -5.77 12.67 -4.64
CA LEU A 93 -6.58 13.66 -3.92
C LEU A 93 -7.76 14.04 -4.81
N CYS A 94 -8.91 14.33 -4.23
CA CYS A 94 -9.99 14.95 -4.98
C CYS A 94 -9.71 16.44 -5.22
N GLY A 95 -10.35 17.02 -6.23
CA GLY A 95 -10.16 18.42 -6.60
C GLY A 95 -10.42 19.40 -5.45
N MET A 96 -11.35 19.09 -4.54
CA MET A 96 -11.60 19.91 -3.34
C MET A 96 -10.44 19.85 -2.35
N CYS A 97 -9.98 18.66 -1.96
CA CYS A 97 -8.84 18.54 -1.06
C CYS A 97 -7.55 19.10 -1.66
N ALA A 98 -7.37 18.98 -2.98
CA ALA A 98 -6.22 19.53 -3.68
C ALA A 98 -6.10 21.05 -3.54
N ALA A 99 -7.22 21.78 -3.39
CA ALA A 99 -7.22 23.22 -3.16
C ALA A 99 -6.71 23.63 -1.75
N HIS A 100 -6.61 22.68 -0.82
CA HIS A 100 -6.26 22.91 0.58
C HIS A 100 -4.90 22.34 0.99
N VAL A 101 -4.13 21.78 0.05
CA VAL A 101 -2.83 21.18 0.32
C VAL A 101 -1.74 21.78 -0.56
N GLN A 102 -0.50 21.79 -0.07
CA GLN A 102 0.66 22.25 -0.84
C GLN A 102 1.07 21.20 -1.88
N LEU A 103 0.77 21.48 -3.15
CA LEU A 103 0.99 20.57 -4.28
C LEU A 103 2.09 21.03 -5.24
N GLU A 104 2.83 22.09 -4.91
CA GLU A 104 3.89 22.66 -5.76
C GLU A 104 4.98 21.64 -6.16
N SER A 105 5.23 20.66 -5.28
CA SER A 105 6.18 19.58 -5.52
C SER A 105 5.59 18.36 -6.24
N HIS A 106 4.31 18.41 -6.62
CA HIS A 106 3.56 17.31 -7.21
C HIS A 106 3.07 17.65 -8.61
N THR A 107 3.30 16.75 -9.55
CA THR A 107 2.72 16.83 -10.90
C THR A 107 1.38 16.12 -10.89
N MET A 108 0.34 16.83 -10.46
CA MET A 108 -1.03 16.30 -10.35
C MET A 108 -1.73 16.30 -11.71
N LEU A 109 -2.23 15.13 -12.12
CA LEU A 109 -2.97 14.94 -13.35
C LEU A 109 -4.35 14.35 -13.03
N PRO A 110 -5.41 14.67 -13.80
CA PRO A 110 -6.69 13.98 -13.67
C PRO A 110 -6.51 12.47 -13.82
N LEU A 111 -7.08 11.70 -12.88
CA LEU A 111 -7.09 10.25 -12.96
C LEU A 111 -7.97 9.77 -14.12
N HIS A 112 -9.12 10.42 -14.32
CA HIS A 112 -10.03 10.20 -15.42
C HIS A 112 -10.20 11.52 -16.19
N PRO A 113 -9.64 11.63 -17.42
CA PRO A 113 -9.63 12.88 -18.19
C PRO A 113 -11.03 13.40 -18.56
N GLU A 114 -12.00 12.50 -18.71
CA GLU A 114 -13.36 12.82 -19.17
C GLU A 114 -14.26 13.42 -18.07
N GLY A 115 -13.74 13.59 -16.86
CA GLY A 115 -14.47 14.15 -15.73
C GLY A 115 -15.19 13.08 -14.90
N GLY A 116 -15.26 13.32 -13.59
CA GLY A 116 -15.85 12.38 -12.64
C GLY A 116 -14.93 11.22 -12.22
N ARG A 117 -15.43 10.41 -11.28
CA ARG A 117 -14.69 9.30 -10.66
C ARG A 117 -14.75 8.00 -11.45
N PHE A 118 -15.75 7.84 -12.30
CA PHE A 118 -16.03 6.61 -13.05
C PHE A 118 -15.79 6.75 -14.57
N GLY A 119 -15.41 7.94 -15.07
CA GLY A 119 -15.22 8.18 -16.51
C GLY A 119 -16.45 7.83 -17.37
N ALA A 120 -16.21 7.44 -18.63
CA ALA A 120 -17.25 6.96 -19.57
C ALA A 120 -17.93 5.63 -19.16
N ASP A 121 -17.39 4.86 -18.22
CA ASP A 121 -18.05 3.65 -17.71
C ASP A 121 -19.36 3.99 -16.96
N ALA A 122 -19.57 5.24 -16.57
CA ALA A 122 -20.86 5.73 -16.09
C ALA A 122 -21.92 5.87 -17.20
N ALA A 123 -21.51 5.96 -18.47
CA ALA A 123 -22.40 6.15 -19.62
C ALA A 123 -22.81 4.83 -20.30
N ALA A 124 -22.04 3.75 -20.11
CA ALA A 124 -22.41 2.40 -20.54
C ALA A 124 -23.37 1.81 -19.49
N GLY A 125 -24.64 2.23 -19.58
CA GLY A 125 -25.69 1.87 -18.65
C GLY A 125 -25.85 0.37 -18.45
N ASP A 126 -25.46 -0.08 -17.27
CA ASP A 126 -26.18 -1.09 -16.50
C ASP A 126 -26.18 -0.56 -15.06
N GLY A 127 -27.36 -0.23 -14.55
CA GLY A 127 -27.56 0.40 -13.23
C GLY A 127 -27.18 -0.47 -12.03
N ASP A 128 -26.27 -1.43 -12.20
CA ASP A 128 -25.79 -2.32 -11.15
C ASP A 128 -24.48 -1.76 -10.58
N GLY A 129 -24.61 -0.78 -9.68
CA GLY A 129 -23.63 -0.43 -8.66
C GLY A 129 -22.70 0.78 -8.90
N ALA A 130 -23.29 1.96 -8.94
CA ALA A 130 -22.57 3.23 -9.00
C ALA A 130 -21.86 3.57 -7.67
N THR A 131 -22.24 2.94 -6.57
CA THR A 131 -21.71 3.21 -5.23
C THR A 131 -20.71 2.13 -4.78
N PRO A 132 -19.80 2.45 -3.82
CA PRO A 132 -18.94 1.45 -3.21
C PRO A 132 -19.68 0.28 -2.57
N GLU A 133 -20.84 0.54 -1.96
CA GLU A 133 -21.64 -0.47 -1.26
C GLU A 133 -22.21 -1.50 -2.23
N GLU A 134 -22.76 -1.05 -3.36
CA GLU A 134 -23.28 -1.94 -4.40
C GLU A 134 -22.16 -2.75 -5.07
N PHE A 135 -20.99 -2.13 -5.26
CA PHE A 135 -19.82 -2.86 -5.76
C PHE A 135 -19.35 -3.92 -4.74
N GLU A 136 -19.27 -3.59 -3.45
CA GLU A 136 -18.92 -4.54 -2.41
C GLU A 136 -19.91 -5.70 -2.35
N GLY A 137 -21.22 -5.42 -2.41
CA GLY A 137 -22.25 -6.46 -2.46
C GLY A 137 -22.14 -7.35 -3.70
N SER A 138 -21.78 -6.77 -4.85
CA SER A 138 -21.55 -7.53 -6.09
C SER A 138 -20.28 -8.37 -6.01
N LEU A 139 -19.20 -7.83 -5.42
CA LEU A 139 -17.96 -8.56 -5.19
C LEU A 139 -18.17 -9.73 -4.22
N ARG A 140 -18.92 -9.53 -3.13
CA ARG A 140 -19.28 -10.59 -2.17
C ARG A 140 -20.14 -11.69 -2.80
N ARG A 141 -21.03 -11.35 -3.74
CA ARG A 141 -21.81 -12.35 -4.49
C ARG A 141 -20.96 -13.11 -5.50
N ALA A 142 -19.97 -12.45 -6.10
CA ALA A 142 -19.06 -13.03 -7.07
C ALA A 142 -18.00 -13.94 -6.42
N MET A 143 -17.60 -13.63 -5.18
CA MET A 143 -16.55 -14.30 -4.45
C MET A 143 -17.11 -15.35 -3.50
N PRO A 144 -16.52 -16.54 -3.42
CA PRO A 144 -17.00 -17.58 -2.53
C PRO A 144 -16.72 -17.22 -1.06
N ASP A 145 -17.63 -17.60 -0.17
CA ASP A 145 -17.45 -17.48 1.29
C ASP A 145 -16.36 -18.43 1.82
N ALA A 146 -16.09 -19.52 1.10
CA ALA A 146 -15.00 -20.43 1.37
C ALA A 146 -14.39 -20.94 0.07
N LEU A 147 -13.06 -20.90 -0.04
CA LEU A 147 -12.33 -21.37 -1.21
C LEU A 147 -11.16 -22.27 -0.83
N GLN A 148 -10.77 -23.11 -1.79
CA GLN A 148 -9.55 -23.89 -1.77
C GLN A 148 -8.80 -23.57 -3.07
N LEU A 149 -7.48 -23.38 -3.00
CA LEU A 149 -6.66 -23.10 -4.17
C LEU A 149 -6.61 -24.32 -5.10
N GLU A 150 -6.46 -24.09 -6.40
CA GLU A 150 -6.58 -25.16 -7.40
C GLU A 150 -5.50 -26.24 -7.27
N GLU A 151 -4.27 -25.83 -6.93
CA GLU A 151 -3.13 -26.69 -6.74
C GLU A 151 -2.42 -26.35 -5.42
N PRO A 152 -1.91 -27.36 -4.69
CA PRO A 152 -0.98 -27.10 -3.60
C PRO A 152 0.22 -26.31 -4.13
N LEU A 153 0.52 -25.17 -3.51
CA LEU A 153 1.63 -24.34 -3.92
C LEU A 153 2.92 -25.00 -3.43
N ALA A 154 3.51 -25.84 -4.28
CA ALA A 154 4.72 -26.60 -3.97
C ALA A 154 5.82 -25.67 -3.44
N GLY A 155 6.37 -25.99 -2.27
CA GLY A 155 7.40 -25.17 -1.61
C GLY A 155 6.87 -24.11 -0.63
N SER A 156 5.58 -23.75 -0.68
CA SER A 156 5.00 -22.78 0.27
C SER A 156 4.57 -23.38 1.61
N GLY A 157 4.45 -24.72 1.69
CA GLY A 157 3.87 -25.42 2.84
C GLY A 157 2.36 -25.25 2.99
N ILE A 158 1.70 -24.53 2.06
CA ILE A 158 0.29 -24.16 2.06
C ILE A 158 -0.32 -24.54 0.70
N GLY A 159 -1.60 -24.92 0.68
CA GLY A 159 -2.37 -25.06 -0.54
C GLY A 159 -3.42 -26.18 -0.53
N THR A 160 -3.63 -26.83 0.61
CA THR A 160 -4.79 -27.74 0.81
C THR A 160 -5.81 -27.19 1.78
N GLU A 161 -5.55 -26.04 2.38
CA GLU A 161 -6.38 -25.43 3.39
C GLU A 161 -7.67 -24.86 2.82
N LEU A 162 -8.72 -24.90 3.64
CA LEU A 162 -9.96 -24.18 3.36
C LEU A 162 -9.85 -22.75 3.88
N PHE A 163 -9.85 -21.79 2.96
CA PHE A 163 -9.83 -20.37 3.23
C PHE A 163 -11.25 -19.85 3.38
N ARG A 164 -11.60 -19.29 4.54
CA ARG A 164 -12.91 -18.66 4.78
C ARG A 164 -12.80 -17.16 4.66
N LEU A 165 -13.78 -16.56 4.01
CA LEU A 165 -13.88 -15.11 3.85
C LEU A 165 -13.97 -14.48 5.25
N LEU A 166 -12.99 -13.63 5.57
CA LEU A 166 -12.96 -12.89 6.82
C LEU A 166 -13.65 -11.54 6.66
N ARG A 167 -13.26 -10.77 5.63
CA ARG A 167 -13.79 -9.43 5.37
C ARG A 167 -13.44 -8.92 3.98
N VAL A 168 -14.18 -7.90 3.58
CA VAL A 168 -13.89 -7.06 2.42
C VAL A 168 -13.62 -5.65 2.93
N ASP A 169 -12.47 -5.09 2.57
CA ASP A 169 -12.02 -3.76 3.00
C ASP A 169 -11.84 -2.85 1.77
N ARG A 170 -12.28 -1.59 1.87
CA ARG A 170 -11.89 -0.55 0.92
C ARG A 170 -10.53 0.00 1.32
N ASP A 171 -9.53 -0.23 0.48
CA ASP A 171 -8.17 0.25 0.66
C ASP A 171 -7.86 1.38 -0.33
N ARG A 172 -6.70 2.02 -0.17
CA ARG A 172 -6.27 3.06 -1.11
C ARG A 172 -5.95 2.49 -2.50
N ASP A 173 -6.71 2.86 -3.53
CA ASP A 173 -6.62 2.48 -4.97
C ASP A 173 -7.20 1.10 -5.43
N ALA A 174 -7.92 0.34 -4.59
CA ALA A 174 -8.46 -1.04 -4.81
C ALA A 174 -9.36 -1.46 -3.63
N VAL A 175 -10.11 -2.52 -3.84
CA VAL A 175 -10.87 -3.22 -2.80
C VAL A 175 -10.16 -4.52 -2.47
N ARG A 176 -10.03 -4.85 -1.18
CA ARG A 176 -9.33 -6.03 -0.70
C ARG A 176 -10.28 -7.02 -0.07
N ILE A 177 -10.07 -8.29 -0.38
CA ILE A 177 -10.71 -9.42 0.25
C ILE A 177 -9.67 -10.16 1.06
N LYS A 178 -9.96 -10.44 2.33
CA LYS A 178 -9.12 -11.25 3.19
C LYS A 178 -9.81 -12.56 3.48
N TYR A 179 -9.09 -13.64 3.26
CA TYR A 179 -9.46 -14.98 3.69
C TYR A 179 -8.49 -15.50 4.73
N VAL A 180 -8.99 -16.32 5.64
CA VAL A 180 -8.19 -16.95 6.69
C VAL A 180 -8.44 -18.46 6.72
N SER A 181 -7.38 -19.22 6.96
CA SER A 181 -7.46 -20.65 7.25
C SER A 181 -7.13 -20.91 8.71
N HIS A 182 -7.84 -21.86 9.32
CA HIS A 182 -7.59 -22.36 10.67
C HIS A 182 -7.25 -23.84 10.60
N GLY A 183 -6.27 -24.29 11.39
CA GLY A 183 -5.84 -25.70 11.44
C GLY A 183 -6.83 -26.65 12.15
N GLY A 184 -8.05 -26.19 12.44
CA GLY A 184 -9.07 -26.89 13.20
C GLY A 184 -10.08 -25.93 13.83
N GLU A 185 -11.16 -26.45 14.40
CA GLU A 185 -12.17 -25.65 15.10
C GLU A 185 -11.58 -25.03 16.37
N GLY A 186 -11.68 -23.71 16.52
CA GLY A 186 -11.09 -22.97 17.64
C GLY A 186 -9.55 -22.86 17.64
N ALA A 187 -8.88 -23.38 16.60
CA ALA A 187 -7.43 -23.31 16.46
C ALA A 187 -6.98 -21.90 16.05
N ALA A 188 -5.69 -21.60 16.25
CA ALA A 188 -5.08 -20.39 15.74
C ALA A 188 -5.09 -20.36 14.19
N PRO A 189 -5.13 -19.17 13.58
CA PRO A 189 -4.95 -19.02 12.13
C PRO A 189 -3.63 -19.64 11.68
N VAL A 190 -3.66 -20.43 10.60
CA VAL A 190 -2.47 -21.08 10.01
C VAL A 190 -2.03 -20.43 8.71
N ALA A 191 -2.95 -19.78 7.99
CA ALA A 191 -2.62 -19.04 6.77
C ALA A 191 -3.60 -17.88 6.55
N THR A 192 -3.16 -16.85 5.84
CA THR A 192 -4.02 -15.76 5.36
C THR A 192 -3.79 -15.51 3.89
N LEU A 193 -4.87 -15.39 3.13
CA LEU A 193 -4.87 -15.01 1.73
C LEU A 193 -5.49 -13.62 1.59
N SER A 194 -4.71 -12.67 1.09
CA SER A 194 -5.15 -11.29 0.83
C SER A 194 -5.22 -11.06 -0.67
N VAL A 195 -6.41 -10.79 -1.20
CA VAL A 195 -6.67 -10.54 -2.63
C VAL A 195 -7.10 -9.09 -2.83
N ALA A 196 -6.43 -8.33 -3.67
CA ALA A 196 -6.76 -6.93 -3.97
C ALA A 196 -7.13 -6.75 -5.44
N PHE A 197 -8.25 -6.07 -5.68
CA PHE A 197 -8.82 -5.76 -7.00
C PHE A 197 -8.72 -4.26 -7.28
N GLY A 198 -7.84 -3.85 -8.17
CA GLY A 198 -7.65 -2.42 -8.48
C GLY A 198 -6.26 -2.12 -8.96
N ARG A 199 -5.68 -0.98 -8.54
CA ARG A 199 -4.36 -0.56 -8.99
C ARG A 199 -3.26 -1.45 -8.40
N MET A 200 -2.37 -1.90 -9.28
CA MET A 200 -1.20 -2.74 -8.99
C MET A 200 0.11 -1.95 -9.13
N GLY A 201 0.09 -0.66 -8.79
CA GLY A 201 1.23 0.24 -9.00
C GLY A 201 1.51 0.53 -10.48
N ALA A 202 2.77 0.32 -10.89
CA ALA A 202 3.21 0.49 -12.27
C ALA A 202 2.56 -0.49 -13.25
N ALA A 203 2.18 -1.68 -12.79
CA ALA A 203 1.59 -2.74 -13.62
C ALA A 203 0.15 -2.44 -14.06
N GLY A 204 -0.40 -1.27 -13.72
CA GLY A 204 -1.72 -0.83 -14.13
C GLY A 204 -2.81 -1.24 -13.15
N VAL A 205 -3.87 -1.85 -13.67
CA VAL A 205 -5.06 -2.27 -12.92
C VAL A 205 -5.26 -3.77 -13.11
N GLY A 206 -5.61 -4.49 -12.05
CA GLY A 206 -5.75 -5.94 -12.08
C GLY A 206 -6.02 -6.53 -10.71
N ILE A 207 -5.68 -7.81 -10.55
CA ILE A 207 -5.80 -8.55 -9.29
C ILE A 207 -4.41 -8.91 -8.79
N THR A 208 -4.15 -8.63 -7.51
CA THR A 208 -2.99 -9.20 -6.80
C THR A 208 -3.47 -10.07 -5.66
N ALA A 209 -2.94 -11.27 -5.52
CA ALA A 209 -3.17 -12.09 -4.34
C ALA A 209 -1.86 -12.40 -3.64
N THR A 210 -1.86 -12.36 -2.31
CA THR A 210 -0.70 -12.65 -1.48
C THR A 210 -1.08 -13.64 -0.40
N LEU A 211 -0.30 -14.71 -0.31
CA LEU A 211 -0.45 -15.76 0.67
C LEU A 211 0.60 -15.60 1.78
N TYR A 212 0.17 -15.71 3.02
CA TYR A 212 1.03 -15.64 4.20
C TYR A 212 0.91 -16.92 5.03
N ASP A 213 2.06 -17.46 5.42
CA ASP A 213 2.16 -18.56 6.38
C ASP A 213 2.17 -18.02 7.82
N LEU A 214 1.19 -18.45 8.61
CA LEU A 214 1.06 -18.09 10.01
C LEU A 214 1.45 -19.24 10.96
N SER A 215 1.74 -20.43 10.43
CA SER A 215 2.01 -21.65 11.20
C SER A 215 3.19 -21.51 12.15
N GLY A 216 4.18 -20.68 11.79
CA GLY A 216 5.37 -20.41 12.59
C GLY A 216 5.14 -19.57 13.85
N GLY A 217 3.92 -19.07 14.10
CA GLY A 217 3.57 -18.27 15.29
C GLY A 217 4.29 -16.92 15.38
N LYS A 218 4.97 -16.50 14.31
CA LYS A 218 5.66 -15.21 14.22
C LYS A 218 4.62 -14.09 14.19
N ARG A 219 4.85 -13.04 14.98
CA ARG A 219 4.04 -11.81 14.99
C ARG A 219 4.76 -10.71 14.20
N GLY A 220 4.00 -9.75 13.68
CA GLY A 220 4.53 -8.62 12.91
C GLY A 220 4.48 -8.82 11.41
N LEU A 221 5.35 -8.13 10.67
CA LEU A 221 5.43 -8.22 9.21
C LEU A 221 5.96 -9.60 8.80
N LEU A 222 5.13 -10.37 8.11
CA LEU A 222 5.52 -11.69 7.60
C LEU A 222 5.91 -11.60 6.13
N PRO A 223 6.99 -12.28 5.71
CA PRO A 223 7.27 -12.44 4.29
C PRO A 223 6.12 -13.25 3.65
N PRO A 224 5.71 -12.91 2.42
CA PRO A 224 4.72 -13.70 1.73
C PRO A 224 5.30 -15.05 1.31
N ALA A 225 4.48 -16.10 1.38
CA ALA A 225 4.82 -17.44 0.93
C ALA A 225 4.63 -17.58 -0.59
N ALA A 226 3.60 -16.93 -1.13
CA ALA A 226 3.33 -16.90 -2.57
C ALA A 226 2.56 -15.65 -2.99
N ARG A 227 2.65 -15.31 -4.27
CA ARG A 227 1.99 -14.16 -4.89
C ARG A 227 1.38 -14.54 -6.23
N LEU A 228 0.30 -13.86 -6.59
CA LEU A 228 -0.36 -13.95 -7.89
C LEU A 228 -0.59 -12.54 -8.41
N VAL A 229 -0.35 -12.33 -9.71
CA VAL A 229 -0.54 -11.03 -10.38
C VAL A 229 -1.27 -11.25 -11.69
N LEU A 230 -2.48 -10.72 -11.80
CA LEU A 230 -3.32 -10.82 -13.00
C LEU A 230 -3.58 -9.41 -13.54
N ARG A 231 -3.02 -9.08 -14.70
CA ARG A 231 -3.16 -7.76 -15.33
C ARG A 231 -4.48 -7.65 -16.11
N GLY A 232 -5.19 -6.54 -15.93
CA GLY A 232 -6.36 -6.18 -16.74
C GLY A 232 -5.95 -5.46 -18.02
N GLY A 233 -6.59 -5.81 -19.14
CA GLY A 233 -6.45 -5.07 -20.41
C GLY A 233 -5.37 -5.61 -21.35
N GLY A 234 -5.66 -6.70 -22.04
CA GLY A 234 -5.02 -7.10 -23.28
C GLY A 234 -6.06 -7.78 -24.16
N GLY A 235 -6.53 -7.10 -25.22
CA GLY A 235 -7.47 -7.63 -26.22
C GLY A 235 -6.88 -8.73 -27.11
N GLY A 236 -6.13 -9.66 -26.52
CA GLY A 236 -5.40 -10.70 -27.24
C GLY A 236 -5.17 -11.92 -26.35
N GLY A 237 -6.20 -12.77 -26.24
CA GLY A 237 -6.08 -14.22 -26.43
C GLY A 237 -5.13 -15.08 -25.60
N THR A 238 -4.43 -14.58 -24.58
CA THR A 238 -3.74 -15.45 -23.61
C THR A 238 -4.59 -15.54 -22.36
N SER A 239 -5.03 -16.76 -22.02
CA SER A 239 -5.66 -17.03 -20.73
C SER A 239 -4.77 -16.45 -19.64
N ASN A 240 -5.28 -15.49 -18.87
CA ASN A 240 -4.70 -15.09 -17.59
C ASN A 240 -4.91 -16.27 -16.62
N ALA A 241 -4.15 -17.35 -16.82
CA ALA A 241 -4.12 -18.46 -15.90
C ALA A 241 -3.58 -17.95 -14.56
N ASP A 242 -4.08 -18.52 -13.47
CA ASP A 242 -3.66 -18.18 -12.11
C ASP A 242 -2.25 -18.74 -11.85
N GLU A 243 -1.23 -18.13 -12.45
CA GLU A 243 0.17 -18.51 -12.23
C GLU A 243 0.67 -17.89 -10.93
N TRP A 244 0.80 -18.74 -9.91
CA TRP A 244 1.34 -18.37 -8.61
C TRP A 244 2.87 -18.41 -8.61
N GLU A 245 3.48 -17.33 -8.14
CA GLU A 245 4.90 -17.24 -7.86
C GLU A 245 5.15 -17.57 -6.38
N VAL A 246 5.88 -18.65 -6.12
CA VAL A 246 6.36 -18.97 -4.76
C VAL A 246 7.50 -18.03 -4.43
N CYS A 247 7.38 -17.31 -3.32
CA CYS A 247 8.34 -16.30 -2.92
C CYS A 247 9.52 -16.96 -2.20
N GLU A 248 10.62 -17.14 -2.91
CA GLU A 248 11.88 -17.61 -2.32
C GLU A 248 12.75 -16.42 -1.90
N GLU A 249 13.31 -16.47 -0.69
CA GLU A 249 14.27 -15.46 -0.25
C GLU A 249 15.64 -15.75 -0.88
N ARG A 250 16.09 -14.83 -1.74
CA ARG A 250 17.42 -14.89 -2.35
C ARG A 250 18.24 -13.68 -1.93
N ALA A 251 19.46 -13.93 -1.45
CA ALA A 251 20.43 -12.88 -1.19
C ALA A 251 21.21 -12.55 -2.47
N ALA A 252 21.34 -11.26 -2.76
CA ALA A 252 22.20 -10.74 -3.81
C ALA A 252 22.98 -9.52 -3.29
N THR A 253 24.18 -9.31 -3.80
CA THR A 253 24.96 -8.10 -3.52
C THR A 253 24.63 -7.04 -4.57
N LEU A 254 24.24 -5.86 -4.11
CA LEU A 254 23.97 -4.71 -4.95
C LEU A 254 25.11 -3.69 -4.83
N SER A 255 25.46 -3.04 -5.93
CA SER A 255 26.31 -1.84 -5.95
C SER A 255 25.42 -0.61 -6.05
N PHE A 256 25.81 0.45 -5.33
CA PHE A 256 25.14 1.74 -5.35
C PHE A 256 26.19 2.80 -5.66
N GLU A 257 26.07 3.41 -6.83
CA GLU A 257 26.97 4.43 -7.32
C GLU A 257 26.18 5.73 -7.47
N PRO A 258 26.42 6.76 -6.63
CA PRO A 258 25.78 8.05 -6.85
C PRO A 258 26.34 8.68 -8.13
N GLU A 259 25.46 9.23 -8.97
CA GLU A 259 25.88 9.98 -10.16
C GLU A 259 26.10 11.46 -9.79
N HIS A 260 27.13 12.08 -10.36
CA HIS A 260 27.39 13.51 -10.17
C HIS A 260 26.17 14.33 -10.62
N GLY A 261 25.68 15.19 -9.73
CA GLY A 261 24.52 16.03 -9.94
C GLY A 261 24.18 16.82 -8.69
N ASP A 262 23.14 17.65 -8.75
CA ASP A 262 22.67 18.39 -7.58
C ASP A 262 22.40 17.40 -6.44
N VAL A 263 22.83 17.71 -5.23
CA VAL A 263 22.32 17.06 -4.02
C VAL A 263 21.17 17.89 -3.48
N SER A 264 20.26 17.28 -2.71
CA SER A 264 19.30 18.07 -1.94
C SER A 264 19.26 17.64 -0.49
N SER A 265 18.80 18.55 0.35
CA SER A 265 18.57 18.32 1.78
C SER A 265 17.90 16.99 2.04
N SER A 266 18.28 16.35 3.14
CA SER A 266 17.60 15.18 3.64
C SER A 266 16.17 15.55 4.02
N TYR A 267 15.29 14.56 3.95
CA TYR A 267 13.93 14.75 4.42
C TYR A 267 13.87 15.12 5.91
N ARG A 268 14.79 14.61 6.74
CA ARG A 268 14.84 14.97 8.17
C ARG A 268 15.03 16.47 8.36
N SER A 269 15.95 17.06 7.60
CA SER A 269 16.12 18.51 7.57
C SER A 269 14.83 19.23 7.12
N GLU A 270 14.19 18.73 6.07
CA GLU A 270 12.95 19.31 5.53
C GLU A 270 11.77 19.24 6.51
N MET A 271 11.76 18.26 7.42
CA MET A 271 10.80 18.17 8.53
C MET A 271 11.11 19.10 9.70
N GLY A 272 12.15 19.93 9.58
CA GLY A 272 12.56 20.86 10.63
C GLY A 272 13.39 20.20 11.74
N LEU A 273 13.93 18.99 11.52
CA LEU A 273 14.90 18.40 12.44
C LEU A 273 16.26 19.08 12.20
N LEU A 274 16.49 20.16 12.95
CA LEU A 274 17.63 21.07 12.75
C LEU A 274 18.99 20.40 12.90
N ASP A 275 19.09 19.35 13.73
CA ASP A 275 20.31 18.57 13.91
C ASP A 275 20.78 17.87 12.63
N PHE A 276 19.88 17.73 11.64
CA PHE A 276 20.15 17.11 10.34
C PHE A 276 20.22 18.12 9.20
N LYS A 277 20.38 19.41 9.47
CA LYS A 277 20.37 20.46 8.45
C LYS A 277 21.42 20.28 7.35
N GLU A 278 22.61 19.79 7.72
CA GLU A 278 23.71 19.53 6.78
C GLU A 278 23.59 18.17 6.10
N GLU A 279 22.59 17.37 6.45
CA GLU A 279 22.34 16.09 5.82
C GLU A 279 21.82 16.29 4.40
N VAL A 280 22.54 15.75 3.43
CA VAL A 280 22.16 15.72 2.01
C VAL A 280 22.02 14.28 1.52
N VAL A 281 21.19 14.04 0.51
CA VAL A 281 21.11 12.73 -0.16
C VAL A 281 21.16 12.91 -1.68
N ALA A 282 21.73 11.91 -2.37
CA ALA A 282 21.95 11.95 -3.82
C ALA A 282 20.64 12.05 -4.61
N ASN A 283 20.62 12.92 -5.64
CA ASN A 283 19.47 13.01 -6.54
C ASN A 283 19.42 11.88 -7.57
N LYS A 284 20.55 11.22 -7.85
CA LYS A 284 20.63 10.09 -8.75
C LYS A 284 21.47 8.99 -8.15
N ILE A 285 21.00 7.76 -8.29
CA ILE A 285 21.67 6.57 -7.78
C ILE A 285 21.63 5.51 -8.88
N HIS A 286 22.79 5.08 -9.34
CA HIS A 286 22.91 3.91 -10.20
C HIS A 286 22.98 2.65 -9.34
N VAL A 287 22.05 1.73 -9.58
CA VAL A 287 21.97 0.45 -8.86
C VAL A 287 22.40 -0.66 -9.82
N GLY A 288 23.45 -1.38 -9.43
CA GLY A 288 23.98 -2.53 -10.16
C GLY A 288 23.96 -3.80 -9.31
N SER A 289 24.21 -4.94 -9.95
CA SER A 289 24.48 -6.20 -9.27
C SER A 289 25.35 -7.09 -10.14
N SER A 290 26.20 -7.90 -9.52
CA SER A 290 26.88 -9.01 -10.19
C SER A 290 25.96 -10.21 -10.41
N ASP A 291 24.84 -10.28 -9.71
CA ASP A 291 23.80 -11.27 -9.92
C ASP A 291 22.89 -10.84 -11.07
N THR A 292 22.85 -11.63 -12.14
CA THR A 292 22.09 -11.32 -13.35
C THR A 292 20.58 -11.19 -13.12
N GLN A 293 20.00 -11.97 -12.20
CA GLN A 293 18.59 -11.88 -11.87
C GLN A 293 18.31 -10.61 -11.06
N ALA A 294 19.12 -10.33 -10.04
CA ALA A 294 18.98 -9.09 -9.27
C ALA A 294 19.18 -7.85 -10.15
N ALA A 295 20.18 -7.87 -11.02
CA ALA A 295 20.43 -6.80 -12.00
C ALA A 295 19.23 -6.61 -12.94
N SER A 296 18.61 -7.69 -13.42
CA SER A 296 17.41 -7.60 -14.26
C SER A 296 16.18 -7.07 -13.51
N LEU A 297 16.04 -7.39 -12.21
CA LEU A 297 14.88 -7.01 -11.42
C LEU A 297 14.96 -5.55 -10.95
N VAL A 298 16.05 -5.19 -10.27
CA VAL A 298 16.21 -3.91 -9.55
C VAL A 298 17.33 -3.02 -10.09
N GLY A 299 18.08 -3.47 -11.10
CA GLY A 299 19.12 -2.65 -11.71
C GLY A 299 18.56 -1.45 -12.47
N GLY A 300 19.38 -0.39 -12.54
CA GLY A 300 19.09 0.81 -13.32
C GLY A 300 19.41 2.11 -12.58
N THR A 301 19.12 3.23 -13.23
CA THR A 301 19.32 4.58 -12.65
C THR A 301 18.03 5.07 -12.01
N TYR A 302 18.12 5.43 -10.73
CA TYR A 302 17.02 5.90 -9.90
C TYR A 302 17.16 7.40 -9.65
N VAL A 303 16.14 8.17 -10.04
CA VAL A 303 16.11 9.64 -9.91
C VAL A 303 15.21 10.04 -8.76
N ARG A 304 15.70 10.90 -7.86
CA ARG A 304 14.97 11.40 -6.70
C ARG A 304 13.77 12.21 -7.15
N GLN A 305 12.63 11.91 -6.56
CA GLN A 305 11.38 12.60 -6.83
C GLN A 305 11.28 13.82 -5.93
N ARG A 306 10.80 14.93 -6.50
CA ARG A 306 10.64 16.20 -5.76
C ARG A 306 9.44 16.18 -4.80
N CYS A 307 8.53 15.22 -4.93
CA CYS A 307 7.30 15.16 -4.14
C CYS A 307 7.56 15.14 -2.63
N ARG A 308 6.96 16.11 -1.93
CA ARG A 308 7.00 16.24 -0.46
C ARG A 308 5.66 15.84 0.17
N GLY A 309 5.66 15.52 1.47
CA GLY A 309 4.44 15.19 2.21
C GLY A 309 3.73 13.91 1.76
N THR A 310 4.47 12.94 1.20
CA THR A 310 3.95 11.62 0.83
C THR A 310 4.25 10.60 1.92
N THR A 311 3.67 9.40 1.82
CA THR A 311 3.99 8.29 2.75
C THR A 311 5.49 8.04 2.84
N VAL A 312 6.24 8.19 1.75
CA VAL A 312 7.67 7.87 1.66
C VAL A 312 8.60 9.06 1.93
N PHE A 313 8.09 10.12 2.56
CA PHE A 313 8.91 11.08 3.30
C PHE A 313 10.16 11.59 2.54
N GLY A 314 10.00 12.11 1.31
CA GLY A 314 11.06 12.79 0.55
C GLY A 314 12.28 11.96 0.12
N ALA A 315 12.39 10.72 0.58
CA ALA A 315 13.39 9.72 0.21
C ALA A 315 12.76 8.72 -0.76
N LEU A 316 12.33 9.24 -1.90
CA LEU A 316 11.70 8.49 -2.98
C LEU A 316 12.50 8.70 -4.25
N TRP A 317 12.96 7.62 -4.87
CA TRP A 317 13.52 7.63 -6.20
C TRP A 317 12.67 6.78 -7.13
N LYS A 318 12.61 7.15 -8.40
CA LYS A 318 11.94 6.40 -9.46
C LYS A 318 12.97 5.99 -10.50
N ARG A 319 12.95 4.74 -10.91
CA ARG A 319 13.79 4.21 -11.98
C ARG A 319 13.46 4.94 -13.29
N GLU A 320 14.49 5.43 -13.98
CA GLU A 320 14.34 5.97 -15.33
C GLU A 320 13.81 4.88 -16.27
N ALA A 321 12.94 5.27 -17.20
CA ALA A 321 12.37 4.33 -18.14
C ALA A 321 13.47 3.82 -19.08
N ALA A 322 13.90 2.58 -18.88
CA ALA A 322 14.87 1.91 -19.75
C ALA A 322 14.10 0.97 -20.69
N GLY A 323 13.84 1.41 -21.92
CA GLY A 323 13.40 0.54 -23.03
C GLY A 323 12.20 -0.38 -22.75
N GLY A 324 11.13 0.13 -22.14
CA GLY A 324 9.92 -0.65 -21.84
C GLY A 324 9.92 -1.37 -20.48
N SER A 325 10.92 -1.13 -19.63
CA SER A 325 10.91 -1.63 -18.25
C SER A 325 9.75 -1.05 -17.43
N GLU A 326 9.13 -1.90 -16.60
CA GLU A 326 8.09 -1.45 -15.68
C GLU A 326 8.64 -0.39 -14.71
N ALA A 327 7.82 0.59 -14.35
CA ALA A 327 8.24 1.59 -13.38
C ALA A 327 8.53 0.95 -12.02
N MET A 328 9.65 1.34 -11.43
CA MET A 328 10.11 0.86 -10.13
C MET A 328 10.51 2.06 -9.28
N TRP A 329 10.35 1.94 -7.97
CA TRP A 329 10.72 2.94 -6.99
C TRP A 329 11.67 2.34 -5.98
N LEU A 330 12.53 3.20 -5.46
CA LEU A 330 13.39 2.96 -4.31
C LEU A 330 12.95 3.94 -3.23
N PHE A 331 12.65 3.47 -2.03
CA PHE A 331 12.21 4.35 -0.95
C PHE A 331 12.52 3.81 0.43
N VAL A 332 12.51 4.71 1.42
CA VAL A 332 12.65 4.35 2.83
C VAL A 332 11.29 3.86 3.35
N ASN A 333 11.25 2.62 3.82
CA ASN A 333 10.15 2.05 4.57
C ASN A 333 10.48 2.14 6.07
N PRO A 334 9.79 3.00 6.84
CA PRO A 334 10.08 3.12 8.25
C PRO A 334 9.65 1.85 9.01
N ASP A 335 10.37 1.53 10.08
CA ASP A 335 9.91 0.51 11.01
C ASP A 335 8.53 0.91 11.57
N VAL A 336 7.57 -0.01 11.52
CA VAL A 336 6.15 0.27 11.83
C VAL A 336 5.98 0.78 13.25
N ASP A 337 6.73 0.20 14.18
CA ASP A 337 6.70 0.58 15.60
C ASP A 337 7.69 1.71 15.91
N ARG A 338 8.49 2.16 14.93
CA ARG A 338 9.57 3.15 15.07
C ARG A 338 10.60 2.75 16.14
N THR A 339 10.72 1.46 16.41
CA THR A 339 11.64 0.89 17.40
C THR A 339 12.84 0.19 16.75
N GLY A 340 12.67 -0.24 15.50
CA GLY A 340 13.70 -0.84 14.66
C GLY A 340 14.34 0.16 13.69
N PRO A 341 15.40 -0.29 12.97
CA PRO A 341 16.01 0.51 11.92
C PRO A 341 15.04 0.70 10.74
N ASP A 342 15.09 1.86 10.10
CA ASP A 342 14.40 2.04 8.81
C ASP A 342 14.99 1.08 7.76
N HIS A 343 14.18 0.70 6.77
CA HIS A 343 14.55 -0.19 5.68
C HIS A 343 14.54 0.54 4.34
N LEU A 344 15.37 0.12 3.38
CA LEU A 344 15.31 0.62 2.02
C LEU A 344 14.72 -0.45 1.11
N VAL A 345 13.67 -0.10 0.38
CA VAL A 345 12.83 -1.06 -0.36
C VAL A 345 12.75 -0.68 -1.83
N PHE A 346 12.89 -1.69 -2.68
CA PHE A 346 12.53 -1.63 -4.10
C PHE A 346 11.10 -2.12 -4.28
N GLY A 347 10.28 -1.31 -4.95
CA GLY A 347 8.90 -1.72 -5.23
C GLY A 347 8.31 -1.15 -6.51
N THR A 348 7.26 -1.79 -7.01
CA THR A 348 6.49 -1.32 -8.18
C THR A 348 5.42 -0.28 -7.81
N THR A 349 5.45 0.20 -6.57
CA THR A 349 4.61 1.28 -6.03
C THR A 349 5.44 2.16 -5.10
N PRO A 350 5.22 3.47 -5.06
CA PRO A 350 5.91 4.39 -4.15
C PRO A 350 5.28 4.45 -2.74
N THR A 351 4.76 3.34 -2.22
CA THR A 351 4.09 3.29 -0.92
C THR A 351 4.51 2.05 -0.15
N TYR A 352 4.52 2.12 1.18
CA TYR A 352 4.76 0.97 2.05
C TYR A 352 3.47 0.38 2.65
N ARG A 353 2.27 0.81 2.22
CA ARG A 353 1.03 0.34 2.84
C ARG A 353 0.82 -1.15 2.56
N ASP A 354 0.52 -1.89 3.62
CA ASP A 354 0.42 -3.36 3.63
C ASP A 354 -0.35 -3.92 2.44
N GLY A 355 0.28 -4.86 1.73
CA GLY A 355 -0.26 -5.61 0.60
C GLY A 355 -0.64 -4.79 -0.64
N ARG A 356 -0.16 -3.55 -0.72
CA ARG A 356 -0.01 -2.82 -1.99
C ARG A 356 1.36 -2.21 -2.09
N ALA A 357 2.33 -3.10 -2.05
CA ALA A 357 3.61 -2.86 -2.64
C ALA A 357 4.26 -4.21 -2.85
N PHE A 358 4.54 -4.48 -4.11
CA PHE A 358 5.44 -5.50 -4.57
C PHE A 358 6.82 -5.15 -4.00
N HIS A 359 7.10 -5.46 -2.73
CA HIS A 359 8.47 -5.50 -2.23
C HIS A 359 9.17 -6.51 -3.13
N VAL A 360 9.97 -6.00 -4.08
CA VAL A 360 10.75 -6.80 -5.03
C VAL A 360 12.05 -7.20 -4.35
N ALA A 361 12.66 -6.24 -3.65
CA ALA A 361 13.84 -6.47 -2.84
C ALA A 361 13.86 -5.51 -1.66
N GLU A 362 14.46 -5.96 -0.57
CA GLU A 362 14.79 -5.14 0.59
C GLU A 362 16.31 -5.09 0.71
N LEU A 363 16.86 -3.88 0.85
CA LEU A 363 18.26 -3.71 1.16
C LEU A 363 18.46 -3.87 2.66
N ARG A 364 19.13 -4.96 3.03
CA ARG A 364 19.61 -5.15 4.40
C ARG A 364 21.00 -4.56 4.55
N LEU A 365 21.06 -3.39 5.19
CA LEU A 365 22.34 -2.82 5.62
C LEU A 365 22.91 -3.63 6.80
N ARG A 366 24.21 -3.41 7.09
CA ARG A 366 24.83 -4.02 8.27
C ARG A 366 24.08 -3.55 9.54
N PRO A 367 23.96 -4.37 10.59
CA PRO A 367 23.13 -4.07 11.77
C PRO A 367 23.38 -2.71 12.47
N ASN A 368 24.56 -2.12 12.27
CA ASN A 368 24.96 -0.85 12.90
C ASN A 368 25.03 0.32 11.91
N GLN A 369 24.42 0.18 10.73
CA GLN A 369 24.44 1.21 9.70
C GLN A 369 23.02 1.74 9.46
N PRO A 370 22.64 2.87 10.06
CA PRO A 370 21.34 3.49 9.86
C PRO A 370 21.13 3.84 8.38
N VAL A 371 19.97 3.49 7.82
CA VAL A 371 19.65 3.74 6.40
C VAL A 371 19.82 5.21 6.03
N LEU A 372 19.39 6.12 6.89
CA LEU A 372 19.49 7.56 6.63
C LEU A 372 20.95 8.05 6.64
N GLU A 373 21.79 7.56 7.54
CA GLU A 373 23.23 7.88 7.55
C GLU A 373 23.96 7.32 6.34
N TRP A 374 23.57 6.13 5.89
CA TRP A 374 24.10 5.54 4.65
C TRP A 374 23.70 6.35 3.41
N LEU A 375 22.43 6.76 3.31
CA LEU A 375 21.97 7.65 2.25
C LEU A 375 22.68 9.00 2.29
N HIS A 376 22.98 9.50 3.50
CA HIS A 376 23.77 10.71 3.67
C HIS A 376 25.19 10.56 3.12
N ALA A 377 25.87 9.48 3.48
CA ALA A 377 27.21 9.18 2.98
C ALA A 377 27.25 9.05 1.45
N LEU A 378 26.23 8.43 0.84
CA LEU A 378 26.08 8.41 -0.62
C LEU A 378 25.92 9.82 -1.20
N GLY A 379 25.14 10.69 -0.54
CA GLY A 379 25.02 12.10 -0.93
C GLY A 379 26.36 12.84 -0.85
N GLN A 380 27.15 12.60 0.19
CA GLN A 380 28.47 13.20 0.35
C GLN A 380 29.45 12.73 -0.73
N ALA A 381 29.45 11.44 -1.07
CA ALA A 381 30.29 10.91 -2.14
C ALA A 381 29.99 11.57 -3.50
N ALA A 382 28.71 11.85 -3.78
CA ALA A 382 28.31 12.57 -4.99
C ALA A 382 28.90 13.99 -5.09
N LEU A 383 29.15 14.64 -3.94
CA LEU A 383 29.75 15.98 -3.87
C LEU A 383 31.27 15.96 -4.05
N THR A 384 31.95 14.88 -3.65
CA THR A 384 33.43 14.79 -3.72
C THR A 384 33.96 14.40 -5.09
N ASP A 385 33.12 13.79 -5.93
CA ASP A 385 33.48 13.34 -7.29
C ASP A 385 33.23 14.41 -8.38
N GLY A 386 32.87 15.65 -7.99
CA GLY A 386 32.76 16.82 -8.86
C GLY A 386 33.83 17.86 -8.59
#